data_AF-A0A7Y4XT93-F1
#
_entry.id   AF-A0A7Y4XT93-F1
#
_cell.length_a   1.000
_cell.length_b   1.000
_cell.length_c   1.000
_cell.angle_alpha   90.00
_cell.angle_beta   90.00
_cell.angle_gamma   90.00
#
_symmetry.space_group_name_H-M   'P 1'
#
loop_
_entity.id
_entity.type
_entity.pdbx_description
1 polymer ?
#
loop_
_entity_poly.entity_id
_entity_poly.type
_entity_poly.pdbx_seq_one_letter_code
_entity_poly.pdbx_strand_id
1 'polypeptide(L)'
;MKFSVFYSWQSDLPNNSNRTAIQTAIEKAIKNVQKDEVDLEIAIDRDTSGVSGSPDIANTIFDKIKSSQIFVGDISIINSHIDQVRKTPNPNVLIELGYAASQMSWSNVISVFNEAYGKVDDLPFDLKARRLLIYSLKDSIGSKDVLQARITEAITAIIGDYKNQNRIYYGRWSATLGQMSTEQCIDVIKKLHLTTILKKGKNEVRMKIGSSEFLSLKNYIFFATPTRLGRAVAGVSNIDGGFDLVGEKIRVDSDQHSEMLFDLYQSTNALHGDMEFQVRFYDLQH
;
A
#
# COMPACT_ATOMS: atom_id res chain seq x y z
N MET A 1 -9.26 -6.29 -5.81
CA MET A 1 -7.78 -6.37 -5.75
C MET A 1 -7.44 -7.24 -4.55
N LYS A 2 -6.50 -8.20 -4.67
CA LYS A 2 -6.05 -8.97 -3.51
C LYS A 2 -4.94 -8.19 -2.81
N PHE A 3 -5.20 -7.78 -1.58
CA PHE A 3 -4.26 -7.04 -0.74
C PHE A 3 -3.77 -8.00 0.34
N SER A 4 -2.48 -8.32 0.37
CA SER A 4 -1.96 -9.40 1.21
C SER A 4 -1.00 -8.90 2.27
N VAL A 5 -1.14 -9.50 3.45
CA VAL A 5 -0.30 -9.27 4.62
C VAL A 5 0.56 -10.52 4.81
N PHE A 6 1.87 -10.42 4.60
CA PHE A 6 2.79 -11.50 4.91
C PHE A 6 3.16 -11.44 6.39
N TYR A 7 2.96 -12.54 7.11
CA TYR A 7 3.35 -12.69 8.51
C TYR A 7 4.58 -13.58 8.66
N SER A 8 5.72 -12.94 8.95
CA SER A 8 6.98 -13.58 9.31
C SER A 8 7.01 -13.88 10.81
N TRP A 9 7.00 -15.16 11.15
CA TRP A 9 6.86 -15.66 12.51
C TRP A 9 8.09 -16.48 12.94
N GLN A 10 8.24 -16.65 14.26
CA GLN A 10 9.26 -17.49 14.88
C GLN A 10 8.65 -18.48 15.88
N SER A 11 9.38 -19.57 16.18
CA SER A 11 8.98 -20.63 17.12
C SER A 11 9.83 -20.70 18.40
N ASP A 12 10.79 -19.79 18.58
CA ASP A 12 11.73 -19.78 19.71
C ASP A 12 11.08 -19.28 21.01
N LEU A 13 9.95 -18.56 20.93
CA LEU A 13 9.20 -18.05 22.09
C LEU A 13 7.84 -18.72 22.27
N PRO A 14 7.27 -18.72 23.49
CA PRO A 14 5.94 -19.27 23.76
C PRO A 14 4.85 -18.80 22.79
N ASN A 15 4.22 -19.78 22.11
CA ASN A 15 3.23 -19.51 21.05
C ASN A 15 2.04 -18.65 21.52
N ASN A 16 1.55 -18.89 22.74
CA ASN A 16 0.40 -18.20 23.31
C ASN A 16 0.64 -16.71 23.58
N SER A 17 1.91 -16.29 23.74
CA SER A 17 2.31 -14.89 23.90
C SER A 17 2.89 -14.25 22.64
N ASN A 18 3.31 -15.06 21.66
CA ASN A 18 3.98 -14.63 20.44
C ASN A 18 3.22 -15.14 19.22
N ARG A 19 3.72 -16.21 18.58
CA ARG A 19 3.24 -16.69 17.28
C ARG A 19 1.72 -16.68 17.13
N THR A 20 1.01 -17.36 18.03
CA THR A 20 -0.46 -17.47 17.99
C THR A 20 -1.14 -16.17 18.35
N ALA A 21 -0.62 -15.42 19.33
CA ALA A 21 -1.19 -14.14 19.73
C ALA A 21 -1.12 -13.11 18.60
N ILE A 22 0.04 -12.95 17.98
CA ILE A 22 0.27 -12.03 16.86
C ILE A 22 -0.58 -12.46 15.66
N GLN A 23 -0.56 -13.75 15.30
CA GLN A 23 -1.39 -14.26 14.21
C GLN A 23 -2.88 -13.96 14.42
N THR A 24 -3.41 -14.27 15.62
CA THR A 24 -4.81 -14.01 15.95
C THR A 24 -5.13 -12.52 15.87
N ALA A 25 -4.20 -11.66 16.30
CA ALA A 25 -4.37 -10.22 16.23
C ALA A 25 -4.38 -9.71 14.78
N ILE A 26 -3.50 -10.22 13.91
CA ILE A 26 -3.51 -9.91 12.46
C ILE A 26 -4.82 -10.38 11.82
N GLU A 27 -5.24 -11.62 12.06
CA GLU A 27 -6.49 -12.16 11.48
C GLU A 27 -7.73 -11.36 11.91
N LYS A 28 -7.79 -10.94 13.19
CA LYS A 28 -8.87 -10.08 13.69
C LYS A 28 -8.79 -8.66 13.10
N ALA A 29 -7.59 -8.10 12.99
CA ALA A 29 -7.38 -6.80 12.36
C ALA A 29 -7.85 -6.81 10.91
N ILE A 30 -7.43 -7.80 10.12
CA ILE A 30 -7.88 -8.02 8.75
C ILE A 30 -9.41 -8.10 8.69
N LYS A 31 -10.04 -8.91 9.55
CA LYS A 31 -11.52 -9.02 9.60
C LYS A 31 -12.21 -7.70 9.92
N ASN A 32 -11.62 -6.85 10.77
CA ASN A 32 -12.20 -5.56 11.10
C ASN A 32 -12.05 -4.58 9.94
N VAL A 33 -10.85 -4.48 9.36
CA VAL A 33 -10.57 -3.63 8.19
C VAL A 33 -11.48 -4.02 7.02
N GLN A 34 -11.64 -5.32 6.76
CA GLN A 34 -12.48 -5.85 5.69
C GLN A 34 -13.96 -5.40 5.78
N LYS A 35 -14.47 -5.06 6.97
CA LYS A 35 -15.85 -4.55 7.14
C LYS A 35 -16.00 -3.15 6.55
N ASP A 36 -14.98 -2.32 6.73
CA ASP A 36 -14.93 -0.95 6.21
C ASP A 36 -14.43 -0.93 4.75
N GLU A 37 -13.73 -1.99 4.35
CA GLU A 37 -13.03 -2.16 3.07
C GLU A 37 -13.64 -3.26 2.19
N VAL A 38 -14.95 -3.17 1.93
CA VAL A 38 -15.74 -4.22 1.27
C VAL A 38 -15.19 -4.63 -0.12
N ASP A 39 -14.50 -3.72 -0.82
CA ASP A 39 -13.94 -3.95 -2.17
C ASP A 39 -12.51 -4.53 -2.20
N LEU A 40 -11.84 -4.65 -1.04
CA LEU A 40 -10.48 -5.17 -0.92
C LEU A 40 -10.50 -6.58 -0.37
N GLU A 41 -9.98 -7.58 -1.07
CA GLU A 41 -9.82 -8.92 -0.49
C GLU A 41 -8.51 -8.94 0.31
N ILE A 42 -8.60 -8.97 1.65
CA ILE A 42 -7.41 -8.98 2.51
C ILE A 42 -7.13 -10.39 3.02
N ALA A 43 -5.94 -10.90 2.71
CA ALA A 43 -5.52 -12.25 3.11
C ALA A 43 -4.20 -12.22 3.89
N ILE A 44 -4.10 -13.08 4.90
CA ILE A 44 -2.84 -13.38 5.58
C ILE A 44 -2.12 -14.50 4.83
N ASP A 45 -0.84 -14.31 4.53
CA ASP A 45 0.05 -15.34 4.02
C ASP A 45 1.25 -15.52 4.98
N ARG A 46 1.86 -16.70 4.96
CA ARG A 46 3.00 -17.07 5.80
C ARG A 46 3.68 -18.31 5.22
N ASP A 47 4.91 -18.55 5.69
CA ASP A 47 5.69 -19.78 5.48
C ASP A 47 5.51 -20.36 4.06
N THR A 48 5.22 -21.65 3.92
CA THR A 48 4.89 -22.29 2.62
C THR A 48 3.39 -22.61 2.50
N SER A 49 2.55 -22.11 3.41
CA SER A 49 1.11 -22.37 3.41
C SER A 49 0.43 -22.10 2.06
N GLY A 50 -0.39 -23.03 1.58
CA GLY A 50 -1.10 -22.88 0.30
C GLY A 50 -0.28 -23.21 -0.95
N VAL A 51 0.96 -23.70 -0.81
CA VAL A 51 1.79 -24.21 -1.92
C VAL A 51 1.85 -25.73 -1.87
N SER A 52 1.51 -26.40 -2.97
CA SER A 52 1.49 -27.86 -3.09
C SER A 52 2.86 -28.47 -3.41
N GLY A 53 3.09 -29.71 -2.97
CA GLY A 53 4.29 -30.49 -3.27
C GLY A 53 5.45 -30.23 -2.29
N SER A 54 6.69 -30.26 -2.80
CA SER A 54 7.92 -30.02 -2.03
C SER A 54 8.62 -28.77 -2.57
N PRO A 55 8.07 -27.57 -2.31
CA PRO A 55 8.63 -26.34 -2.86
C PRO A 55 9.97 -26.00 -2.21
N ASP A 56 10.79 -25.24 -2.92
CA ASP A 56 11.93 -24.56 -2.31
C ASP A 56 11.40 -23.54 -1.29
N ILE A 57 11.63 -23.83 -0.01
CA ILE A 57 11.05 -23.08 1.12
C ILE A 57 11.50 -21.62 1.07
N ALA A 58 12.79 -21.37 0.85
CA ALA A 58 13.35 -20.01 0.91
C ALA A 58 12.84 -19.16 -0.27
N ASN A 59 12.91 -19.70 -1.48
CA ASN A 59 12.43 -19.00 -2.67
C ASN A 59 10.91 -18.74 -2.60
N THR A 60 10.13 -19.72 -2.10
CA THR A 60 8.68 -19.55 -1.93
C THR A 60 8.34 -18.43 -0.94
N ILE A 61 9.04 -18.34 0.18
CA ILE A 61 8.83 -17.28 1.17
C ILE A 61 9.18 -15.91 0.56
N PHE A 62 10.31 -15.80 -0.15
CA PHE A 62 10.68 -14.54 -0.80
C PHE A 62 9.70 -14.13 -1.91
N ASP A 63 9.18 -15.07 -2.69
CA ASP A 63 8.16 -14.78 -3.70
C ASP A 63 6.85 -14.30 -3.05
N LYS A 64 6.45 -14.91 -1.94
CA LYS A 64 5.27 -14.48 -1.17
C LYS A 64 5.45 -13.09 -0.56
N ILE A 65 6.60 -12.81 0.05
CA ILE A 65 6.94 -11.47 0.56
C ILE A 65 6.89 -10.44 -0.56
N LYS A 66 7.52 -10.75 -1.70
CA LYS A 66 7.53 -9.88 -2.88
C LYS A 66 6.13 -9.60 -3.43
N SER A 67 5.23 -10.57 -3.32
CA SER A 67 3.83 -10.42 -3.77
C SER A 67 2.93 -9.67 -2.78
N SER A 68 3.38 -9.48 -1.54
CA SER A 68 2.61 -8.88 -0.45
C SER A 68 2.70 -7.35 -0.42
N GLN A 69 1.69 -6.71 0.17
CA GLN A 69 1.60 -5.25 0.28
C GLN A 69 2.00 -4.76 1.67
N ILE A 70 1.83 -5.61 2.68
CA ILE A 70 2.25 -5.36 4.06
C ILE A 70 3.09 -6.55 4.53
N PHE A 71 4.17 -6.25 5.23
CA PHE A 71 4.95 -7.25 5.97
C PHE A 71 4.78 -7.04 7.46
N VAL A 72 4.53 -8.11 8.21
CA VAL A 72 4.50 -8.12 9.67
C VAL A 72 5.53 -9.11 10.18
N GLY A 73 6.53 -8.65 10.94
CA GLY A 73 7.60 -9.51 11.47
C GLY A 73 7.65 -9.51 12.99
N ASP A 74 7.71 -10.71 13.60
CA ASP A 74 7.98 -10.86 15.04
C ASP A 74 9.48 -10.72 15.34
N ILE A 75 9.91 -9.52 15.74
CA ILE A 75 11.30 -9.20 16.07
C ILE A 75 11.61 -9.33 17.57
N SER A 76 10.78 -10.07 18.33
CA SER A 76 11.03 -10.30 19.75
C SER A 76 12.36 -11.02 20.00
N ILE A 77 13.05 -10.66 21.08
CA ILE A 77 14.35 -11.26 21.43
C ILE A 77 14.15 -12.72 21.85
N ILE A 78 14.82 -13.63 21.15
CA ILE A 78 14.67 -15.09 21.35
C ILE A 78 15.59 -15.65 22.43
N ASN A 79 16.72 -14.99 22.70
CA ASN A 79 17.73 -15.39 23.67
C ASN A 79 17.72 -14.51 24.94
N SER A 80 16.54 -14.04 25.32
CA SER A 80 16.31 -13.13 26.45
C SER A 80 16.75 -13.72 27.80
N HIS A 81 16.65 -15.03 27.95
CA HIS A 81 17.01 -15.79 29.14
C HIS A 81 18.52 -16.06 29.31
N ILE A 82 19.34 -15.78 28.30
CA ILE A 82 20.78 -16.04 28.35
C ILE A 82 21.52 -14.74 28.73
N ASP A 83 22.16 -14.72 29.89
CA ASP A 83 22.96 -13.57 30.32
C ASP A 83 24.29 -13.48 29.56
N GLN A 84 24.85 -12.27 29.49
CA GLN A 84 26.19 -11.99 28.91
C GLN A 84 26.40 -12.40 27.45
N VAL A 85 25.31 -12.61 26.68
CA VAL A 85 25.35 -12.79 25.23
C VAL A 85 24.64 -11.66 24.52
N ARG A 86 25.05 -11.38 23.28
CA ARG A 86 24.36 -10.42 22.42
C ARG A 86 22.92 -10.87 22.18
N LYS A 87 21.97 -10.01 22.55
CA LYS A 87 20.55 -10.26 22.31
C LYS A 87 20.23 -10.22 20.81
N THR A 88 19.36 -11.11 20.37
CA THR A 88 18.96 -11.18 18.96
C THR A 88 17.50 -11.60 18.80
N PRO A 89 16.79 -11.04 17.82
CA PRO A 89 15.60 -11.65 17.24
C PRO A 89 15.94 -12.95 16.48
N ASN A 90 14.91 -13.64 15.99
CA ASN A 90 15.08 -14.80 15.12
C ASN A 90 15.76 -14.41 13.80
N PRO A 91 16.84 -15.10 13.38
CA PRO A 91 17.60 -14.72 12.19
C PRO A 91 16.84 -14.89 10.88
N ASN A 92 15.92 -15.86 10.76
CA ASN A 92 15.10 -16.03 9.56
C ASN A 92 14.15 -14.84 9.40
N VAL A 93 13.51 -14.41 10.50
CA VAL A 93 12.66 -13.21 10.49
C VAL A 93 13.47 -11.98 10.09
N LEU A 94 14.72 -11.84 10.53
CA LEU A 94 15.59 -10.72 10.14
C LEU A 94 15.95 -10.71 8.65
N ILE A 95 16.24 -11.88 8.08
CA ILE A 95 16.50 -12.03 6.64
C ILE A 95 15.25 -11.65 5.84
N GLU A 96 14.09 -12.19 6.22
CA GLU A 96 12.81 -11.90 5.60
C GLU A 96 12.43 -10.42 5.72
N LEU A 97 12.68 -9.79 6.87
CA LEU A 97 12.43 -8.37 7.11
C LEU A 97 13.34 -7.47 6.27
N GLY A 98 14.63 -7.82 6.16
CA GLY A 98 15.57 -7.10 5.28
C GLY A 98 15.16 -7.21 3.82
N TYR A 99 14.76 -8.40 3.37
CA TYR A 99 14.24 -8.61 2.03
C TYR A 99 12.93 -7.84 1.81
N ALA A 100 11.98 -7.92 2.74
CA ALA A 100 10.73 -7.18 2.69
C ALA A 100 11.00 -5.68 2.55
N ALA A 101 11.84 -5.08 3.40
CA ALA A 101 12.20 -3.68 3.32
C ALA A 101 12.83 -3.25 1.97
N SER A 102 13.44 -4.18 1.24
CA SER A 102 13.95 -3.95 -0.11
C SER A 102 12.86 -4.01 -1.19
N GLN A 103 11.86 -4.89 -1.02
CA GLN A 103 10.78 -5.09 -1.99
C GLN A 103 9.61 -4.12 -1.77
N MET A 104 9.33 -3.78 -0.51
CA MET A 104 8.31 -2.85 -0.05
C MET A 104 8.96 -1.84 0.91
N SER A 105 8.69 -0.56 0.73
CA SER A 105 9.21 0.51 1.60
C SER A 105 8.98 0.21 3.08
N TRP A 106 9.85 0.70 3.96
CA TRP A 106 9.69 0.59 5.42
C TRP A 106 8.35 1.12 5.94
N SER A 107 7.68 2.01 5.20
CA SER A 107 6.31 2.46 5.49
C SER A 107 5.30 1.32 5.51
N ASN A 108 5.58 0.21 4.82
CA ASN A 108 4.70 -0.95 4.68
C ASN A 108 5.15 -2.14 5.57
N VAL A 109 6.13 -1.92 6.44
CA VAL A 109 6.70 -2.92 7.34
C VAL A 109 6.26 -2.65 8.77
N ILE A 110 5.57 -3.61 9.38
CA ILE A 110 5.16 -3.59 10.78
C ILE A 110 6.08 -4.52 11.57
N SER A 111 7.02 -3.94 12.31
CA SER A 111 7.89 -4.68 13.22
C SER A 111 7.23 -4.83 14.59
N VAL A 112 6.85 -6.05 14.95
CA VAL A 112 6.15 -6.38 16.20
C VAL A 112 7.17 -6.84 17.24
N PHE A 113 7.14 -6.24 18.43
CA PHE A 113 8.11 -6.50 19.49
C PHE A 113 7.43 -6.79 20.82
N ASN A 114 7.66 -7.99 21.37
CA ASN A 114 7.17 -8.37 22.69
C ASN A 114 8.17 -7.96 23.77
N GLU A 115 7.90 -6.88 24.49
CA GLU A 115 8.79 -6.34 25.53
C GLU A 115 8.91 -7.25 26.77
N ALA A 116 8.07 -8.28 26.88
CA ALA A 116 8.22 -9.29 27.92
C ALA A 116 9.55 -10.05 27.84
N TYR A 117 10.22 -10.02 26.68
CA TYR A 117 11.46 -10.72 26.36
C TYR A 117 12.66 -9.78 26.14
N GLY A 118 12.55 -8.48 26.39
CA GLY A 118 13.70 -7.58 26.27
C GLY A 118 13.28 -6.12 26.15
N LYS A 119 14.28 -5.24 26.15
CA LYS A 119 14.09 -3.81 25.93
C LYS A 119 14.36 -3.47 24.48
N VAL A 120 13.81 -2.35 24.02
CA VAL A 120 14.08 -1.83 22.66
C VAL A 120 15.59 -1.61 22.45
N ASP A 121 16.32 -1.21 23.49
CA ASP A 121 17.77 -1.01 23.43
C ASP A 121 18.56 -2.30 23.19
N ASP A 122 17.97 -3.47 23.46
CA ASP A 122 18.59 -4.77 23.20
C ASP A 122 18.50 -5.17 21.71
N LEU A 123 17.67 -4.48 20.92
CA LEU A 123 17.53 -4.76 19.49
C LEU A 123 18.76 -4.30 18.69
N PRO A 124 19.04 -4.95 17.53
CA PRO A 124 20.01 -4.46 16.57
C PRO A 124 19.81 -2.98 16.23
N PHE A 125 20.90 -2.25 15.99
CA PHE A 125 20.85 -0.80 15.81
C PHE A 125 19.97 -0.38 14.61
N ASP A 126 19.89 -1.23 13.57
CA ASP A 126 19.04 -1.01 12.40
C ASP A 126 17.53 -1.06 12.73
N LEU A 127 17.15 -1.77 13.80
CA LEU A 127 15.75 -1.94 14.20
C LEU A 127 15.34 -0.91 15.27
N LYS A 128 16.21 -0.62 16.24
CA LYS A 128 15.87 0.29 17.35
C LYS A 128 15.56 1.74 16.91
N ALA A 129 16.08 2.16 15.76
CA ALA A 129 15.82 3.49 15.20
C ALA A 129 14.50 3.56 14.39
N ARG A 130 13.74 2.45 14.31
CA ARG A 130 12.50 2.36 13.54
C ARG A 130 11.29 2.36 14.46
N ARG A 131 10.12 2.72 13.90
CA ARG A 131 8.85 2.61 14.63
C ARG A 131 8.56 1.12 14.88
N LEU A 132 8.37 0.78 16.15
CA LEU A 132 8.03 -0.58 16.59
C LEU A 132 6.60 -0.64 17.10
N LEU A 133 5.90 -1.73 16.80
CA LEU A 133 4.66 -2.08 17.46
C LEU A 133 5.01 -2.90 18.71
N ILE A 134 5.12 -2.21 19.85
CA ILE A 134 5.47 -2.83 21.12
C ILE A 134 4.22 -3.37 21.81
N TYR A 135 4.32 -4.56 22.41
CA TYR A 135 3.26 -5.14 23.23
C TYR A 135 3.84 -6.03 24.34
N SER A 136 3.03 -6.34 25.35
CA SER A 136 3.31 -7.34 26.37
C SER A 136 2.01 -8.07 26.70
N LEU A 137 2.08 -9.38 26.99
CA LEU A 137 0.93 -10.17 27.46
C LEU A 137 1.09 -10.65 28.91
N LYS A 138 2.08 -10.12 29.66
CA LYS A 138 2.30 -10.46 31.06
C LYS A 138 1.17 -9.95 31.98
N ASP A 139 0.55 -8.84 31.64
CA ASP A 139 -0.62 -8.30 32.36
C ASP A 139 -1.89 -8.76 31.64
N SER A 140 -2.58 -9.74 32.24
CA SER A 140 -3.46 -10.70 31.55
C SER A 140 -4.84 -10.17 31.13
N ILE A 141 -5.18 -8.91 31.41
CA ILE A 141 -6.49 -8.33 31.07
C ILE A 141 -6.32 -7.24 30.01
N GLY A 142 -6.97 -7.38 28.85
CA GLY A 142 -7.02 -6.37 27.79
C GLY A 142 -5.79 -6.29 26.86
N SER A 143 -4.65 -6.85 27.24
CA SER A 143 -3.40 -6.75 26.46
C SER A 143 -3.47 -7.37 25.05
N LYS A 144 -4.30 -8.41 24.86
CA LYS A 144 -4.58 -8.98 23.53
C LYS A 144 -5.40 -8.04 22.66
N ASP A 145 -6.33 -7.30 23.24
CA ASP A 145 -7.17 -6.34 22.54
C ASP A 145 -6.36 -5.11 22.14
N VAL A 146 -5.40 -4.69 22.98
CA VAL A 146 -4.44 -3.62 22.65
C VAL A 146 -3.54 -4.02 21.47
N LEU A 147 -2.99 -5.24 21.48
CA LEU A 147 -2.20 -5.76 20.35
C LEU A 147 -3.02 -5.75 19.06
N GLN A 148 -4.26 -6.25 19.12
CA GLN A 148 -5.18 -6.25 17.99
C GLN A 148 -5.49 -4.84 17.48
N ALA A 149 -5.80 -3.90 18.38
CA ALA A 149 -6.11 -2.52 18.02
C ALA A 149 -4.93 -1.85 17.31
N ARG A 150 -3.71 -1.98 17.85
CA ARG A 150 -2.50 -1.42 17.26
C ARG A 150 -2.19 -2.01 15.88
N ILE A 151 -2.37 -3.33 15.69
CA ILE A 151 -2.20 -3.96 14.38
C ILE A 151 -3.28 -3.46 13.40
N THR A 152 -4.52 -3.30 13.87
CA THR A 152 -5.62 -2.76 13.07
C THR A 152 -5.29 -1.34 12.59
N GLU A 153 -4.89 -0.45 13.50
CA GLU A 153 -4.50 0.93 13.18
C GLU A 153 -3.36 0.97 12.15
N ALA A 154 -2.32 0.15 12.34
CA ALA A 154 -1.18 0.09 11.42
C ALA A 154 -1.58 -0.40 10.02
N ILE A 155 -2.38 -1.47 9.92
CA ILE A 155 -2.87 -2.00 8.64
C ILE A 155 -3.79 -0.97 7.95
N THR A 156 -4.72 -0.36 8.68
CA THR A 156 -5.62 0.67 8.14
C THR A 156 -4.84 1.87 7.60
N ALA A 157 -3.82 2.33 8.32
CA ALA A 157 -2.97 3.43 7.87
C ALA A 157 -2.27 3.08 6.54
N ILE A 158 -1.64 1.91 6.46
CA ILE A 158 -0.94 1.48 5.24
C ILE A 158 -1.91 1.30 4.06
N ILE A 159 -3.11 0.76 4.30
CA ILE A 159 -4.16 0.66 3.26
C ILE A 159 -4.62 2.05 2.82
N GLY A 160 -4.78 2.98 3.76
CA GLY A 160 -5.11 4.38 3.47
C GLY A 160 -4.05 5.02 2.57
N ASP A 161 -2.77 4.84 2.88
CA ASP A 161 -1.65 5.33 2.07
C ASP A 161 -1.63 4.67 0.68
N TYR A 162 -1.84 3.35 0.61
CA TYR A 162 -1.90 2.62 -0.65
C TYR A 162 -3.06 3.11 -1.54
N LYS A 163 -4.23 3.36 -0.96
CA LYS A 163 -5.38 3.93 -1.68
C LYS A 163 -5.08 5.34 -2.17
N ASN A 164 -4.49 6.16 -1.30
CA ASN A 164 -4.09 7.52 -1.63
C ASN A 164 -3.11 7.57 -2.81
N GLN A 165 -2.14 6.65 -2.86
CA GLN A 165 -1.21 6.52 -3.99
C GLN A 165 -1.89 6.02 -5.27
N ASN A 166 -2.95 5.22 -5.16
CA ASN A 166 -3.69 4.65 -6.30
C ASN A 166 -5.01 5.37 -6.57
N ARG A 167 -5.08 6.68 -6.34
CA ARG A 167 -6.22 7.52 -6.71
C ARG A 167 -5.89 8.30 -7.98
N ILE A 168 -6.86 8.36 -8.89
CA ILE A 168 -6.84 9.30 -10.02
C ILE A 168 -7.98 10.29 -9.79
N TYR A 169 -7.69 11.55 -10.02
CA TYR A 169 -8.65 12.64 -10.01
C TYR A 169 -9.00 12.96 -11.46
N TYR A 170 -10.27 13.08 -11.81
CA TYR A 170 -10.68 13.44 -13.17
C TYR A 170 -11.83 14.43 -13.17
N GLY A 171 -11.96 15.21 -14.24
CA GLY A 171 -12.97 16.24 -14.29
C GLY A 171 -12.95 17.06 -15.56
N ARG A 172 -13.90 17.99 -15.61
CA ARG A 172 -14.11 18.88 -16.75
C ARG A 172 -13.46 20.21 -16.46
N TRP A 173 -12.78 20.74 -17.46
CA TRP A 173 -12.36 22.13 -17.42
C TRP A 173 -12.42 22.76 -18.80
N SER A 174 -12.99 23.96 -18.85
CA SER A 174 -13.03 24.77 -20.06
C SER A 174 -11.91 25.78 -19.98
N ALA A 175 -10.82 25.51 -20.70
CA ALA A 175 -9.75 26.47 -20.93
C ALA A 175 -9.36 26.47 -22.41
N THR A 176 -8.77 27.56 -22.87
CA THR A 176 -8.09 27.62 -24.17
C THR A 176 -6.93 26.63 -24.17
N LEU A 177 -6.80 25.82 -25.23
CA LEU A 177 -5.63 24.97 -25.46
C LEU A 177 -4.34 25.80 -25.37
N GLY A 178 -3.40 25.42 -24.48
CA GLY A 178 -2.12 26.12 -24.29
C GLY A 178 -1.38 25.73 -23.00
N GLN A 179 -0.19 26.31 -22.77
CA GLN A 179 0.56 26.15 -21.51
C GLN A 179 -0.23 26.78 -20.35
N MET A 180 -0.68 25.95 -19.41
CA MET A 180 -1.30 26.40 -18.18
C MET A 180 -0.25 26.84 -17.17
N SER A 181 -0.51 27.93 -16.45
CA SER A 181 0.29 28.30 -15.28
C SER A 181 0.06 27.31 -14.14
N THR A 182 1.02 27.21 -13.21
CA THR A 182 0.90 26.35 -12.01
C THR A 182 -0.38 26.65 -11.21
N GLU A 183 -0.76 27.93 -11.10
CA GLU A 183 -1.97 28.37 -10.40
C GLU A 183 -3.24 27.85 -11.09
N GLN A 184 -3.30 27.93 -12.42
CA GLN A 184 -4.41 27.35 -13.19
C GLN A 184 -4.47 25.82 -13.06
N CYS A 185 -3.33 25.14 -13.01
CA CYS A 185 -3.30 23.70 -12.79
C CYS A 185 -3.81 23.31 -11.40
N ILE A 186 -3.43 24.07 -10.35
CA ILE A 186 -3.96 23.87 -8.99
C ILE A 186 -5.48 24.04 -8.97
N ASP A 187 -6.00 25.08 -9.61
CA ASP A 187 -7.44 25.35 -9.70
C ASP A 187 -8.22 24.24 -10.41
N VAL A 188 -7.62 23.65 -11.45
CA VAL A 188 -8.19 22.48 -12.13
C VAL A 188 -8.21 21.28 -11.19
N ILE A 189 -7.07 20.93 -10.59
CA ILE A 189 -6.95 19.75 -9.72
C ILE A 189 -7.96 19.79 -8.58
N LYS A 190 -8.13 20.96 -7.94
CA LYS A 190 -9.11 21.17 -6.86
C LYS A 190 -10.58 20.91 -7.26
N LYS A 191 -10.89 20.93 -8.55
CA LYS A 191 -12.25 20.74 -9.10
C LYS A 191 -12.48 19.35 -9.69
N LEU A 192 -11.44 18.51 -9.75
CA LEU A 192 -11.55 17.15 -10.25
C LEU A 192 -12.27 16.26 -9.22
N HIS A 193 -13.11 15.36 -9.71
CA HIS A 193 -13.76 14.33 -8.93
C HIS A 193 -12.82 13.16 -8.66
N LEU A 194 -12.95 12.59 -7.47
CA LEU A 194 -12.22 11.39 -7.07
C LEU A 194 -12.81 10.15 -7.75
N THR A 195 -11.97 9.27 -8.30
CA THR A 195 -12.41 7.96 -8.78
C THR A 195 -11.58 6.81 -8.26
N THR A 196 -12.17 5.61 -8.32
CA THR A 196 -11.51 4.36 -7.96
C THR A 196 -10.84 3.73 -9.18
N ILE A 197 -9.58 3.33 -8.99
CA ILE A 197 -8.76 2.62 -9.95
C ILE A 197 -9.06 1.11 -9.93
N LEU A 198 -9.29 0.53 -11.10
CA LEU A 198 -9.30 -0.91 -11.35
C LEU A 198 -8.00 -1.32 -12.06
N LYS A 199 -7.10 -2.04 -11.38
CA LYS A 199 -5.87 -2.53 -12.00
C LYS A 199 -6.15 -3.72 -12.93
N LYS A 200 -5.63 -3.68 -14.16
CA LYS A 200 -5.64 -4.80 -15.11
C LYS A 200 -4.23 -4.97 -15.69
N GLY A 201 -3.56 -6.08 -15.43
CA GLY A 201 -2.17 -6.30 -15.89
C GLY A 201 -1.09 -5.56 -15.07
N LYS A 202 0.18 -5.66 -15.50
CA LYS A 202 1.31 -5.04 -14.80
C LYS A 202 1.34 -3.51 -14.91
N ASN A 203 0.97 -2.98 -16.08
CA ASN A 203 1.19 -1.57 -16.48
C ASN A 203 -0.09 -0.87 -16.96
N GLU A 204 -1.27 -1.36 -16.55
CA GLU A 204 -2.55 -0.80 -16.95
C GLU A 204 -3.48 -0.63 -15.74
N VAL A 205 -4.07 0.56 -15.68
CA VAL A 205 -5.10 0.95 -14.75
C VAL A 205 -6.29 1.43 -15.56
N ARG A 206 -7.44 0.86 -15.24
CA ARG A 206 -8.75 1.27 -15.76
C ARG A 206 -9.47 2.09 -14.72
N MET A 207 -10.28 3.02 -15.18
CA MET A 207 -11.20 3.76 -14.34
C MET A 207 -12.61 3.24 -14.61
N LYS A 208 -13.43 3.11 -13.56
CA LYS A 208 -14.85 2.79 -13.71
C LYS A 208 -15.65 4.08 -13.61
N ILE A 209 -16.20 4.54 -14.73
CA ILE A 209 -17.06 5.74 -14.82
C ILE A 209 -18.46 5.31 -15.26
N GLY A 210 -19.50 5.95 -14.72
CA GLY A 210 -20.88 5.73 -15.14
C GLY A 210 -21.15 6.34 -16.52
N SER A 211 -21.91 5.64 -17.38
CA SER A 211 -22.20 6.06 -18.76
C SER A 211 -22.91 7.42 -18.87
N SER A 212 -23.79 7.77 -17.91
CA SER A 212 -24.49 9.06 -17.86
C SER A 212 -23.59 10.24 -17.53
N GLU A 213 -22.60 10.02 -16.66
CA GLU A 213 -21.59 11.01 -16.27
C GLU A 213 -20.62 11.30 -17.42
N PHE A 214 -20.38 10.29 -18.25
CA PHE A 214 -19.57 10.39 -19.44
C PHE A 214 -20.29 11.10 -20.60
N LEU A 215 -21.52 10.70 -20.96
CA LEU A 215 -22.25 11.26 -22.11
C LEU A 215 -22.60 12.77 -21.97
N SER A 216 -22.42 13.34 -20.79
CA SER A 216 -22.58 14.79 -20.57
C SER A 216 -21.28 15.60 -20.76
N LEU A 217 -20.17 14.97 -21.15
CA LEU A 217 -18.87 15.60 -21.42
C LEU A 217 -18.90 16.37 -22.75
N LYS A 218 -18.96 17.72 -22.69
CA LYS A 218 -18.89 18.59 -23.88
C LYS A 218 -17.54 19.31 -24.07
N ASN A 219 -16.63 19.27 -23.09
CA ASN A 219 -15.38 20.05 -23.03
C ASN A 219 -14.15 19.17 -22.72
N TYR A 220 -12.93 19.73 -22.78
CA TYR A 220 -11.66 19.04 -22.49
C TYR A 220 -11.71 18.22 -21.20
N ILE A 221 -11.15 17.01 -21.26
CA ILE A 221 -11.04 16.09 -20.13
C ILE A 221 -9.66 16.29 -19.50
N PHE A 222 -9.66 16.54 -18.20
CA PHE A 222 -8.46 16.63 -17.39
C PHE A 222 -8.44 15.49 -16.39
N PHE A 223 -7.25 14.96 -16.12
CA PHE A 223 -7.03 14.09 -14.98
C PHE A 223 -5.70 14.40 -14.31
N ALA A 224 -5.63 14.13 -13.01
CA ALA A 224 -4.45 14.29 -12.20
C ALA A 224 -4.13 13.01 -11.44
N THR A 225 -2.84 12.68 -11.37
CA THR A 225 -2.34 11.50 -10.66
C THR A 225 -1.32 11.94 -9.61
N PRO A 226 -1.33 11.38 -8.39
CA PRO A 226 -0.23 11.52 -7.45
C PRO A 226 1.09 11.14 -8.16
N THR A 227 2.12 11.98 -8.09
CA THR A 227 3.34 11.88 -8.91
C THR A 227 4.09 10.58 -8.67
N ARG A 228 3.80 9.56 -9.48
CA ARG A 228 4.71 8.49 -9.90
C ARG A 228 4.06 7.59 -10.97
N LEU A 229 4.85 7.28 -12.02
CA LEU A 229 4.83 6.06 -12.85
C LEU A 229 3.98 5.96 -14.14
N GLY A 230 3.89 6.97 -15.02
CA GLY A 230 3.70 6.67 -16.46
C GLY A 230 2.80 7.55 -17.32
N ARG A 231 2.61 7.12 -18.58
CA ARG A 231 1.93 7.84 -19.68
C ARG A 231 0.47 7.39 -19.83
N ALA A 232 -0.49 8.27 -19.56
CA ALA A 232 -1.89 7.96 -19.78
C ALA A 232 -2.29 7.87 -21.26
N VAL A 233 -3.20 6.96 -21.58
CA VAL A 233 -3.79 6.80 -22.92
C VAL A 233 -5.31 6.66 -22.77
N ALA A 234 -6.14 7.47 -23.42
CA ALA A 234 -7.58 7.24 -23.46
C ALA A 234 -7.92 6.51 -24.76
N GLY A 235 -8.78 5.49 -24.68
CA GLY A 235 -9.25 4.79 -25.88
C GLY A 235 -10.78 4.72 -25.95
N VAL A 236 -11.33 4.87 -27.15
CA VAL A 236 -12.52 4.12 -27.53
C VAL A 236 -12.02 2.76 -28.02
N SER A 237 -12.83 1.70 -27.97
CA SER A 237 -12.56 0.50 -28.77
C SER A 237 -12.20 0.91 -30.21
N ASN A 238 -10.92 0.81 -30.57
CA ASN A 238 -10.30 1.15 -31.87
C ASN A 238 -9.97 2.63 -32.20
N ILE A 239 -9.93 3.56 -31.23
CA ILE A 239 -9.42 4.94 -31.48
C ILE A 239 -8.48 5.35 -30.34
N ASP A 240 -7.19 5.60 -30.66
CA ASP A 240 -6.20 6.13 -29.72
C ASP A 240 -6.39 7.66 -29.56
N GLY A 241 -6.76 8.10 -28.36
CA GLY A 241 -6.73 9.50 -27.93
C GLY A 241 -5.51 9.76 -27.04
N GLY A 242 -4.66 10.71 -27.44
CA GLY A 242 -3.49 11.12 -26.67
C GLY A 242 -3.86 12.04 -25.50
N PHE A 243 -3.00 12.04 -24.47
CA PHE A 243 -2.99 13.06 -23.42
C PHE A 243 -1.61 13.71 -23.37
N ASP A 244 -1.60 15.03 -23.22
CA ASP A 244 -0.39 15.81 -22.99
C ASP A 244 -0.27 16.17 -21.51
N LEU A 245 0.95 16.08 -20.97
CA LEU A 245 1.28 16.57 -19.64
C LEU A 245 1.27 18.10 -19.68
N VAL A 246 0.39 18.73 -18.90
CA VAL A 246 0.23 20.19 -18.84
C VAL A 246 0.75 20.80 -17.53
N GLY A 247 1.05 19.96 -16.54
CA GLY A 247 1.81 20.37 -15.37
C GLY A 247 2.33 19.19 -14.56
N GLU A 248 3.53 19.32 -14.00
CA GLU A 248 4.26 18.25 -13.33
C GLU A 248 4.54 18.65 -11.87
N LYS A 249 4.51 17.67 -10.94
CA LYS A 249 4.86 17.88 -9.52
C LYS A 249 4.14 19.07 -8.89
N ILE A 250 2.87 19.25 -9.22
CA ILE A 250 2.05 20.33 -8.71
C ILE A 250 1.64 20.00 -7.29
N ARG A 251 2.08 20.82 -6.34
CA ARG A 251 1.62 20.71 -4.94
C ARG A 251 0.24 21.34 -4.81
N VAL A 252 -0.71 20.59 -4.25
CA VAL A 252 -2.05 21.11 -3.95
C VAL A 252 -2.23 21.08 -2.44
N ASP A 253 -2.13 22.24 -1.80
CA ASP A 253 -2.43 22.36 -0.37
C ASP A 253 -3.97 22.41 -0.21
N SER A 254 -4.55 21.26 0.16
CA SER A 254 -5.92 21.13 0.62
C SER A 254 -6.01 20.02 1.69
N ASP A 255 -7.03 20.06 2.55
CA ASP A 255 -7.24 19.06 3.61
C ASP A 255 -7.31 17.61 3.08
N GLN A 256 -7.70 17.43 1.81
CA GLN A 256 -7.80 16.12 1.15
C GLN A 256 -6.53 15.68 0.40
N HIS A 257 -5.55 16.58 0.21
CA HIS A 257 -4.39 16.38 -0.67
C HIS A 257 -3.05 16.79 -0.02
N SER A 258 -3.04 17.02 1.30
CA SER A 258 -1.85 17.39 2.06
C SER A 258 -0.64 16.52 1.70
N GLU A 259 0.45 17.17 1.30
CA GLU A 259 1.74 16.55 0.95
C GLU A 259 1.77 15.73 -0.36
N MET A 260 0.70 15.72 -1.15
CA MET A 260 0.70 15.08 -2.47
C MET A 260 1.20 16.03 -3.56
N LEU A 261 2.01 15.50 -4.47
CA LEU A 261 2.37 16.13 -5.74
C LEU A 261 1.50 15.52 -6.84
N PHE A 262 1.05 16.33 -7.79
CA PHE A 262 0.20 15.90 -8.89
C PHE A 262 0.84 16.19 -10.24
N ASP A 263 0.69 15.24 -11.15
CA ASP A 263 0.90 15.47 -12.57
C ASP A 263 -0.48 15.65 -13.22
N LEU A 264 -0.70 16.76 -13.93
CA LEU A 264 -1.96 17.11 -14.60
C LEU A 264 -1.83 16.90 -16.10
N TYR A 265 -2.84 16.26 -16.68
CA TYR A 265 -2.87 15.91 -18.09
C TYR A 265 -4.14 16.41 -18.76
N GLN A 266 -4.05 16.74 -20.04
CA GLN A 266 -5.16 17.23 -20.87
C GLN A 266 -5.31 16.38 -22.14
N SER A 267 -6.56 16.03 -22.50
CA SER A 267 -6.85 15.30 -23.74
C SER A 267 -6.48 16.13 -24.98
N THR A 268 -5.78 15.53 -25.95
CA THR A 268 -5.39 16.19 -27.20
C THR A 268 -6.48 16.17 -28.26
N ASN A 269 -7.52 15.33 -28.11
CA ASN A 269 -8.64 15.22 -29.03
C ASN A 269 -9.99 15.45 -28.34
N ALA A 270 -10.94 16.04 -29.07
CA ALA A 270 -12.35 16.08 -28.68
C ALA A 270 -13.02 14.75 -29.06
N LEU A 271 -13.47 13.98 -28.07
CA LEU A 271 -13.96 12.61 -28.29
C LEU A 271 -15.48 12.60 -28.48
N HIS A 272 -15.95 11.90 -29.52
CA HIS A 272 -17.34 11.51 -29.71
C HIS A 272 -17.41 9.97 -29.65
N GLY A 273 -18.23 9.41 -28.76
CA GLY A 273 -18.43 7.95 -28.60
C GLY A 273 -18.11 7.43 -27.19
N ASP A 274 -18.62 6.23 -26.86
CA ASP A 274 -18.40 5.53 -25.57
C ASP A 274 -16.91 5.20 -25.39
N MET A 275 -16.30 5.60 -24.28
CA MET A 275 -14.86 5.42 -24.04
C MET A 275 -14.52 4.53 -22.85
N GLU A 276 -13.51 3.67 -23.05
CA GLU A 276 -12.74 3.05 -21.96
C GLU A 276 -11.44 3.85 -21.73
N PHE A 277 -11.38 4.62 -20.65
CA PHE A 277 -10.15 5.30 -20.26
C PHE A 277 -9.14 4.29 -19.70
N GLN A 278 -7.93 4.26 -20.27
CA GLN A 278 -6.87 3.32 -19.91
C GLN A 278 -5.58 4.06 -19.52
N VAL A 279 -5.44 4.46 -18.26
CA VAL A 279 -4.17 5.02 -17.80
C VAL A 279 -3.13 3.90 -17.78
N ARG A 280 -2.17 3.93 -18.71
CA ARG A 280 -1.05 2.98 -18.75
C ARG A 280 0.09 3.54 -17.90
N PHE A 281 0.42 2.82 -16.84
CA PHE A 281 1.55 3.16 -15.98
C PHE A 281 2.76 2.37 -16.46
N TYR A 282 3.74 3.04 -17.06
CA TYR A 282 5.03 2.43 -17.38
C TYR A 282 5.94 2.68 -16.20
N ASP A 283 6.31 1.61 -15.50
CA ASP A 283 7.41 1.69 -14.55
C ASP A 283 8.69 1.99 -15.35
N LEU A 284 9.28 3.17 -15.15
CA LEU A 284 10.58 3.50 -15.76
C LEU A 284 11.75 2.82 -15.02
N GLN A 285 11.47 1.93 -14.07
CA GLN A 285 12.46 1.09 -13.43
C GLN A 285 11.96 -0.36 -13.35
N HIS A 286 11.84 -1.03 -14.50
CA HIS A 286 12.28 -2.41 -14.73
C HIS A 286 12.26 -2.75 -16.23
#